data_AF-W1XZ83-F1
#
_entry.id   AF-W1XZ83-F1
#
_cell.length_a   1.000
_cell.length_b   1.000
_cell.length_c   1.000
_cell.angle_alpha   90.00
_cell.angle_beta   90.00
_cell.angle_gamma   90.00
#
_symmetry.space_group_name_H-M   'P 1'
#
loop_
_entity.id
_entity.type
_entity.pdbx_description
1 polymer ?
#
loop_
_entity_poly.entity_id
_entity_poly.type
_entity_poly.pdbx_seq_one_letter_code
_entity_poly.pdbx_strand_id
1 'polypeptide(L)'
;VLTVQLLDKQPRLTVSTIEDKRQALLAGLGVATMPYPMVEKDIAEGRLRFVRPESTSEIDIIMAWRRDSMGEAKSWCLREIPKLFSGK
;
A
#
# COMPACT_ATOMS: atom_id res chain seq x y z
N VAL A 1 13.85 -20.88 -25.01
CA VAL A 1 13.75 -19.43 -25.31
C VAL A 1 13.11 -18.75 -24.11
N LEU A 2 13.92 -18.09 -23.26
CA LEU A 2 13.41 -17.25 -22.17
C LEU A 2 12.87 -15.96 -22.78
N THR A 3 11.63 -15.60 -22.45
CA THR A 3 10.94 -14.42 -22.97
C THR A 3 11.60 -13.14 -22.46
N VAL A 4 12.56 -12.63 -23.22
CA VAL A 4 13.12 -11.28 -23.01
C VAL A 4 12.03 -10.27 -23.43
N GLN A 5 11.79 -9.24 -22.61
CA GLN A 5 10.90 -8.09 -22.92
C GLN A 5 9.38 -8.32 -22.91
N LEU A 6 8.85 -9.41 -22.32
CA LEU A 6 7.39 -9.66 -22.29
C LEU A 6 6.54 -8.54 -21.62
N LEU A 7 7.16 -7.81 -20.69
CA LEU A 7 6.55 -6.70 -19.94
C LEU A 7 7.01 -5.32 -20.45
N ASP A 8 7.88 -5.29 -21.46
CA ASP A 8 8.42 -4.08 -22.04
C ASP A 8 7.35 -3.48 -22.98
N LYS A 9 7.16 -2.16 -22.95
CA LYS A 9 6.16 -1.41 -23.74
C LYS A 9 4.67 -1.63 -23.42
N GLN A 10 4.31 -2.29 -22.31
CA GLN A 10 2.90 -2.27 -21.88
C GLN A 10 2.51 -0.84 -21.45
N PRO A 11 1.31 -0.35 -21.80
CA PRO A 11 0.82 0.94 -21.33
C PRO A 11 0.78 0.96 -19.80
N ARG A 12 1.43 1.96 -19.18
CA ARG A 12 1.44 2.14 -17.72
C ARG A 12 0.86 3.49 -17.38
N LEU A 13 -0.09 3.49 -16.45
CA LEU A 13 -0.59 4.70 -15.82
C LEU A 13 0.24 4.96 -14.56
N THR A 14 0.94 6.09 -14.52
CA THR A 14 1.66 6.55 -13.33
C THR A 14 0.84 7.63 -12.64
N VAL A 15 0.69 7.50 -11.33
CA VAL A 15 -0.08 8.40 -10.48
C VAL A 15 0.79 8.90 -9.33
N SER A 16 0.42 10.04 -8.74
CA SER A 16 1.19 10.70 -7.69
C SER A 16 0.90 10.14 -6.29
N THR A 17 -0.29 9.60 -6.05
CA THR A 17 -0.69 9.08 -4.74
C THR A 17 -1.29 7.66 -4.82
N ILE A 18 -1.29 6.95 -3.69
CA ILE A 18 -1.94 5.64 -3.59
C ILE A 18 -3.47 5.78 -3.72
N GLU A 19 -4.05 6.91 -3.31
CA GLU A 19 -5.48 7.16 -3.47
C GLU A 19 -5.86 7.33 -4.94
N ASP A 20 -5.07 8.07 -5.73
CA ASP A 20 -5.27 8.17 -7.19
C ASP A 20 -5.21 6.79 -7.85
N LYS A 21 -4.34 5.92 -7.35
CA LYS A 21 -4.23 4.53 -7.80
C LYS A 21 -5.52 3.76 -7.51
N ARG A 22 -6.10 3.92 -6.31
CA ARG A 22 -7.40 3.32 -5.95
C ARG A 22 -8.52 3.81 -6.85
N GLN A 23 -8.60 5.12 -7.11
CA GLN A 23 -9.60 5.70 -8.02
C GLN A 23 -9.46 5.16 -9.45
N ALA A 24 -8.23 5.06 -9.97
CA ALA A 24 -7.99 4.49 -11.29
C ALA A 24 -8.43 3.02 -11.39
N LEU A 25 -8.24 2.23 -10.33
CA LEU A 25 -8.72 0.84 -10.27
C LEU A 25 -10.25 0.77 -10.25
N LEU A 26 -10.90 1.62 -9.46
CA LEU A 26 -12.37 1.70 -9.41
C LEU A 26 -12.98 2.17 -10.74
N ALA A 27 -12.26 3.01 -11.49
CA ALA A 27 -12.62 3.41 -12.85
C ALA A 27 -12.33 2.33 -13.91
N GLY A 28 -11.76 1.18 -13.53
CA GLY A 28 -11.48 0.06 -14.43
C GLY A 28 -10.28 0.29 -15.37
N LEU A 29 -9.38 1.22 -15.03
CA LEU A 29 -8.25 1.59 -15.90
C LEU A 29 -7.10 0.57 -15.91
N GLY A 30 -7.19 -0.51 -15.12
CA GLY A 30 -6.21 -1.59 -15.13
C GLY A 30 -6.19 -2.44 -13.87
N VAL A 31 -5.06 -3.10 -13.64
CA VAL A 31 -4.80 -3.94 -12.46
C VAL A 31 -3.53 -3.46 -11.75
N ALA A 32 -3.51 -3.52 -10.42
CA ALA A 32 -2.33 -3.14 -9.65
C ALA A 32 -2.31 -3.75 -8.24
N THR A 33 -1.13 -3.76 -7.63
CA THR A 33 -0.94 -4.14 -6.21
C THR A 33 -1.29 -2.98 -5.29
N MET A 34 -2.10 -3.24 -4.25
CA MET A 34 -2.55 -2.25 -3.28
C MET A 34 -2.36 -2.76 -1.85
N PRO A 35 -2.06 -1.89 -0.87
CA PRO A 35 -2.14 -2.26 0.54
C PRO A 35 -3.57 -2.67 0.90
N TYR A 36 -3.74 -3.84 1.50
CA TYR A 36 -5.05 -4.41 1.81
C TYR A 36 -5.98 -3.45 2.59
N PRO A 37 -5.52 -2.77 3.67
CA PRO A 37 -6.41 -1.89 4.44
C PRO A 37 -7.01 -0.71 3.65
N MET A 38 -6.41 -0.34 2.51
CA MET A 38 -6.89 0.78 1.70
C MET A 38 -7.98 0.37 0.70
N VAL A 39 -8.10 -0.92 0.40
CA VAL A 39 -9.06 -1.46 -0.58
C VAL A 39 -10.03 -2.46 0.02
N GLU A 40 -9.88 -2.80 1.31
CA GLU A 40 -10.72 -3.76 2.03
C GLU A 40 -12.21 -3.46 1.87
N LYS A 41 -12.62 -2.20 2.04
CA LYS A 41 -14.02 -1.78 1.87
C LYS A 41 -14.51 -1.97 0.43
N ASP A 42 -13.71 -1.56 -0.55
CA ASP A 42 -14.08 -1.69 -1.97
C ASP A 42 -14.17 -3.15 -2.40
N ILE A 43 -13.37 -4.04 -1.80
CA ILE A 43 -13.45 -5.49 -2.00
C ILE A 43 -14.69 -6.07 -1.33
N ALA A 44 -14.98 -5.68 -0.08
CA ALA A 44 -16.17 -6.12 0.65
C ALA A 44 -17.48 -5.72 -0.07
N GLU A 45 -17.49 -4.54 -0.71
CA GLU A 45 -18.60 -4.06 -1.53
C GLU A 45 -18.63 -4.68 -2.94
N GLY A 46 -17.66 -5.52 -3.30
CA GLY A 46 -17.58 -6.19 -4.60
C GLY A 46 -17.16 -5.27 -5.77
N ARG A 47 -16.68 -4.06 -5.48
CA ARG A 47 -16.22 -3.09 -6.47
C ARG A 47 -14.84 -3.44 -7.02
N LEU A 48 -14.00 -4.08 -6.20
CA LEU A 48 -12.68 -4.60 -6.57
C LEU A 48 -12.61 -6.11 -6.29
N ARG A 49 -11.74 -6.80 -7.04
CA ARG A 49 -11.52 -8.25 -6.91
C ARG A 49 -10.04 -8.59 -6.97
N PHE A 50 -9.63 -9.61 -6.21
CA PHE A 50 -8.31 -10.20 -6.32
C PHE A 50 -8.12 -10.93 -7.65
N VAL A 51 -7.03 -10.62 -8.35
CA VAL A 51 -6.65 -11.29 -9.61
C VAL A 51 -5.76 -12.51 -9.34
N ARG A 52 -4.95 -12.48 -8.26
CA ARG A 52 -4.08 -13.58 -7.81
C ARG A 52 -3.96 -13.58 -6.28
N PRO A 53 -4.77 -14.38 -5.56
CA PRO A 53 -4.74 -14.41 -4.10
C PRO A 53 -3.46 -15.04 -3.52
N GLU A 54 -2.65 -15.72 -4.32
CA GLU A 54 -1.46 -16.48 -3.85
C GLU A 54 -0.22 -15.60 -3.63
N SER A 55 -0.23 -14.35 -4.09
CA SER A 55 0.92 -13.45 -4.02
C SER A 55 0.64 -12.25 -3.12
N THR A 56 0.38 -12.52 -1.84
CA THR A 56 0.38 -11.46 -0.82
C THR A 56 1.80 -11.29 -0.31
N SER A 57 2.32 -10.06 -0.36
CA SER A 57 3.62 -9.72 0.19
C SER A 57 3.41 -8.86 1.44
N GLU A 58 4.03 -9.26 2.54
CA GLU A 58 4.09 -8.43 3.74
C GLU A 58 5.11 -7.32 3.54
N ILE A 59 4.81 -6.15 4.10
CA ILE A 59 5.67 -4.97 4.04
C ILE A 59 5.87 -4.49 5.46
N ASP A 60 7.14 -4.31 5.85
CA ASP A 60 7.49 -3.73 7.13
C ASP A 60 7.25 -2.22 7.14
N ILE A 61 6.43 -1.74 8.08
CA ILE A 61 6.24 -0.32 8.33
C ILE A 61 7.15 0.07 9.49
N ILE A 62 8.14 0.93 9.20
CA ILE A 62 9.09 1.42 10.20
C ILE A 62 8.77 2.85 10.62
N MET A 63 8.97 3.16 11.90
CA MET A 63 8.99 4.52 12.39
C MET A 63 10.40 5.11 12.28
N ALA A 64 10.53 6.26 11.64
CA ALA A 64 11.80 6.94 11.46
C ALA A 64 11.77 8.34 12.07
N TRP A 65 12.83 8.72 12.79
CA TRP A 65 12.97 10.06 13.37
C TRP A 65 14.44 10.48 13.47
N ARG A 66 14.67 11.80 13.46
CA ARG A 66 16.00 12.36 13.75
C ARG A 66 16.32 12.23 15.23
N ARG A 67 17.55 11.84 15.59
CA ARG A 67 17.95 11.56 16.99
C ARG A 67 18.34 12.81 17.79
N ASP A 68 18.52 13.94 17.13
CA ASP A 68 19.06 15.19 17.68
C ASP A 68 18.06 15.97 18.54
N SER A 69 16.75 15.85 18.27
CA SER A 69 15.70 16.50 19.06
C SER A 69 14.74 15.46 19.61
N MET A 70 14.80 15.24 20.93
CA MET A 70 13.90 14.36 21.67
C MET A 70 13.21 15.13 22.78
N GLY A 71 12.05 15.71 22.45
CA GLY A 71 11.16 16.33 23.44
C GLY A 71 10.10 15.36 23.96
N GLU A 72 9.46 15.71 25.07
CA GLU A 72 8.40 14.94 25.73
C GLU A 72 7.30 14.46 24.77
N ALA A 73 6.82 15.35 23.89
CA ALA A 73 5.77 15.03 22.93
C ALA A 73 6.20 13.92 21.94
N LYS A 74 7.45 13.97 21.46
CA LYS A 74 7.98 12.96 20.54
C LYS A 74 8.22 11.63 21.25
N SER A 75 8.81 11.66 22.45
CA SER A 75 8.99 10.47 23.28
C SER A 75 7.66 9.80 23.60
N TRP A 76 6.62 10.60 23.87
CA TRP A 76 5.26 10.11 24.05
C TRP A 76 4.73 9.46 22.76
N CYS A 77 4.83 10.12 21.61
CA CYS A 77 4.40 9.54 20.32
C CYS A 77 5.10 8.22 20.00
N LEU A 78 6.42 8.13 20.22
CA LEU A 78 7.19 6.89 19.96
C LEU A 78 6.72 5.71 20.82
N ARG A 79 6.17 5.97 22.00
CA ARG A 79 5.63 4.94 22.89
C ARG A 79 4.17 4.62 22.60
N GLU A 80 3.36 5.61 22.26
CA GLU A 80 1.92 5.41 22.06
C GLU A 80 1.57 4.90 20.66
N ILE A 81 2.29 5.34 19.61
CA ILE A 81 2.02 4.92 18.23
C ILE A 81 2.08 3.38 18.09
N PRO A 82 3.12 2.67 18.57
CA PRO A 82 3.14 1.20 18.51
C PRO A 82 1.91 0.56 19.13
N LYS A 83 1.41 1.06 20.27
CA LYS A 83 0.24 0.49 20.95
C LYS A 83 -1.03 0.55 20.11
N LEU A 84 -1.16 1.56 19.25
CA LEU A 84 -2.28 1.68 18.32
C LEU A 84 -2.24 0.63 17.21
N PHE A 85 -1.06 0.10 16.91
CA PHE A 85 -0.82 -0.89 15.85
C PHE A 85 -0.57 -2.31 16.38
N SER A 86 -0.25 -2.51 17.67
CA SER A 86 0.01 -3.83 18.28
C SER A 86 -1.24 -4.69 18.52
N GLY A 87 -2.45 -4.19 18.22
CA GLY A 87 -3.72 -4.89 18.42
C GLY A 87 -4.50 -5.17 17.13
N LYS A 88 -3.87 -5.04 15.96
CA LYS A 88 -4.43 -5.38 14.65
C LYS A 88 -3.67 -6.52 14.01
#